data_AF-A0A538JSG3-F1
#
_entry.id   AF-A0A538JSG3-F1
#
_cell.length_a   1.000
_cell.length_b   1.000
_cell.length_c   1.000
_cell.angle_alpha   90.00
_cell.angle_beta   90.00
_cell.angle_gamma   90.00
#
_symmetry.space_group_name_H-M   'P 1'
#
loop_
_entity.id
_entity.type
_entity.pdbx_description
1 polymer ?
#
loop_
_entity_poly.entity_id
_entity_poly.type
_entity_poly.pdbx_seq_one_letter_code
_entity_poly.pdbx_strand_id
1 'polypeptide(L)'
;MPVYRPLGAEKLGANSDRKASLDWGPTLEGVAWPNDELRRLYGAYFAEMLHVADTLVRSFALALELREEALVPYFDDRSSSLRVIDYPAGAAGARAGAHRDYGCLTIIRSDASGLEVETRAGEWLSVEPPPGGLVVNIGDLMQRWTGDRWVSTLHRVVGLEGASPRRQSLVFFHNPRSDARIETLGGGTR
;
A
#
# COMPACT_ATOMS: atom_id res chain seq x y z
N MET A 1 -14.79 -10.89 5.62
CA MET A 1 -14.21 -11.38 6.90
C MET A 1 -12.69 -11.23 6.82
N PRO A 2 -11.93 -11.03 7.91
CA PRO A 2 -10.48 -10.83 7.79
C PRO A 2 -9.71 -12.11 7.45
N VAL A 3 -8.61 -11.98 6.71
CA VAL A 3 -7.71 -13.07 6.31
C VAL A 3 -6.43 -12.97 7.12
N TYR A 4 -6.16 -13.96 7.97
CA TYR A 4 -4.89 -14.06 8.70
C TYR A 4 -3.85 -14.82 7.87
N ARG A 5 -2.65 -14.24 7.74
CA ARG A 5 -1.49 -14.88 7.14
C ARG A 5 -0.40 -15.04 8.20
N PRO A 6 -0.03 -16.29 8.56
CA PRO A 6 0.99 -16.52 9.57
C PRO A 6 2.39 -16.13 9.06
N LEU A 7 3.34 -16.08 10.00
CA LEU A 7 4.73 -15.74 9.72
C LEU A 7 5.32 -16.62 8.61
N GLY A 8 5.84 -15.99 7.55
CA GLY A 8 6.45 -16.71 6.43
C GLY A 8 5.48 -17.34 5.43
N ALA A 9 4.17 -17.09 5.58
CA ALA A 9 3.17 -17.56 4.62
C ALA A 9 3.26 -16.83 3.26
N GLU A 10 3.73 -15.56 3.27
CA GLU A 10 3.96 -14.79 2.05
C GLU A 10 5.42 -14.87 1.60
N LYS A 11 5.62 -14.82 0.29
CA LYS A 11 6.94 -14.73 -0.35
C LYS A 11 6.90 -13.62 -1.38
N LEU A 12 7.58 -12.52 -1.11
CA LEU A 12 7.79 -11.45 -2.08
C LEU A 12 9.23 -11.54 -2.59
N GLY A 13 9.37 -11.62 -3.92
CA GLY A 13 10.67 -11.83 -4.56
C GLY A 13 11.31 -13.18 -4.18
N ALA A 14 12.64 -13.19 -4.03
CA ALA A 14 13.43 -14.42 -3.83
C ALA A 14 13.53 -14.89 -2.37
N ASN A 15 13.07 -14.09 -1.38
CA ASN A 15 13.23 -14.39 0.04
C ASN A 15 11.87 -14.70 0.71
N SER A 16 11.88 -15.53 1.76
CA SER A 16 10.70 -15.70 2.61
C SER A 16 10.49 -14.44 3.46
N ASP A 17 9.32 -13.84 3.39
CA ASP A 17 9.01 -12.65 4.19
C ASP A 17 8.95 -13.01 5.68
N ARG A 18 9.53 -12.15 6.52
CA ARG A 18 9.52 -12.32 7.98
C ARG A 18 8.43 -11.45 8.60
N LYS A 19 7.19 -11.69 8.17
CA LYS A 19 6.00 -10.98 8.63
C LYS A 19 4.78 -11.89 8.73
N ALA A 20 3.86 -11.53 9.62
CA ALA A 20 2.49 -12.02 9.64
C ALA A 20 1.54 -10.86 9.32
N SER A 21 0.33 -11.14 8.85
CA SER A 21 -0.65 -10.08 8.59
C SER A 21 -2.08 -10.49 8.91
N LEU A 22 -2.90 -9.49 9.22
CA LEU A 22 -4.35 -9.61 9.25
C LEU A 22 -4.91 -8.61 8.23
N ASP A 23 -5.54 -9.15 7.20
CA ASP A 23 -6.01 -8.38 6.06
C ASP A 23 -7.52 -8.29 6.09
N TRP A 24 -8.07 -7.15 5.68
CA TRP A 24 -9.49 -6.95 5.55
C TRP A 24 -9.83 -6.06 4.36
N GLY A 25 -10.91 -6.40 3.67
CA GLY A 25 -11.52 -5.60 2.62
C GLY A 25 -12.93 -6.12 2.35
N PRO A 26 -13.80 -5.34 1.69
CA PRO A 26 -15.20 -5.72 1.49
C PRO A 26 -15.36 -7.02 0.70
N THR A 27 -14.40 -7.32 -0.18
CA THR A 27 -14.41 -8.48 -1.08
C THR A 27 -13.52 -9.63 -0.59
N LEU A 28 -12.84 -9.49 0.56
CA LEU A 28 -11.99 -10.57 1.09
C LEU A 28 -12.79 -11.66 1.81
N GLU A 29 -12.54 -12.90 1.38
CA GLU A 29 -13.10 -14.13 1.93
C GLU A 29 -12.19 -14.67 3.04
N GLY A 30 -12.43 -14.21 4.26
CA GLY A 30 -11.65 -14.58 5.44
C GLY A 30 -12.43 -15.37 6.49
N VAL A 31 -11.89 -15.39 7.71
CA VAL A 31 -12.45 -16.07 8.88
C VAL A 31 -13.05 -15.10 9.89
N ALA A 32 -13.69 -15.60 10.95
CA ALA A 32 -14.28 -14.76 11.98
C ALA A 32 -13.26 -13.77 12.61
N TRP A 33 -13.73 -12.59 12.98
CA TRP A 33 -12.91 -11.60 13.68
C TRP A 33 -12.46 -12.16 15.04
N PRO A 34 -11.22 -11.88 15.50
CA PRO A 34 -10.76 -12.33 16.82
C PRO A 34 -11.59 -11.75 17.97
N ASN A 35 -12.05 -10.52 17.83
CA ASN A 35 -12.98 -9.86 18.74
C ASN A 35 -13.70 -8.69 18.05
N ASP A 36 -14.75 -8.17 18.70
CA ASP A 36 -15.54 -7.06 18.16
C ASP A 36 -14.81 -5.72 18.13
N GLU A 37 -13.84 -5.50 19.01
CA GLU A 37 -13.08 -4.26 19.06
C GLU A 37 -12.20 -4.10 17.82
N LEU A 38 -11.46 -5.14 17.43
CA LEU A 38 -10.67 -5.16 16.21
C LEU A 38 -11.53 -4.94 14.98
N ARG A 39 -12.70 -5.59 14.91
CA ARG A 39 -13.66 -5.36 13.81
C ARG A 39 -14.03 -3.88 13.69
N ARG A 40 -14.36 -3.22 14.80
CA ARG A 40 -14.72 -1.79 14.82
C ARG A 40 -13.55 -0.91 14.43
N LEU A 41 -12.36 -1.16 14.98
CA LEU A 41 -11.16 -0.36 14.71
C LEU A 41 -10.72 -0.46 13.24
N TYR A 42 -10.76 -1.66 12.65
CA TYR A 42 -10.48 -1.84 11.22
C TYR A 42 -11.49 -1.10 10.35
N GLY A 43 -12.79 -1.23 10.66
CA GLY A 43 -13.83 -0.53 9.91
C GLY A 43 -13.68 0.99 9.98
N ALA A 44 -13.41 1.54 11.16
CA ALA A 44 -13.19 2.97 11.35
C ALA A 44 -11.93 3.46 10.60
N TYR A 45 -10.80 2.78 10.74
CA TYR A 45 -9.57 3.16 10.04
C TYR A 45 -9.72 3.07 8.53
N PHE A 46 -10.37 2.02 8.02
CA PHE A 46 -10.63 1.86 6.60
C PHE A 46 -11.51 2.99 6.04
N ALA A 47 -12.56 3.39 6.76
CA ALA A 47 -13.40 4.52 6.35
C ALA A 47 -12.59 5.84 6.27
N GLU A 48 -11.73 6.10 7.25
CA GLU A 48 -10.85 7.28 7.21
C GLU A 48 -9.84 7.21 6.05
N MET A 49 -9.28 6.03 5.77
CA MET A 49 -8.37 5.86 4.64
C MET A 49 -9.06 6.01 3.29
N LEU A 50 -10.35 5.69 3.16
CA LEU A 50 -11.12 6.02 1.95
C LEU A 50 -11.21 7.53 1.73
N HIS A 51 -11.40 8.34 2.77
CA HIS A 51 -11.42 9.79 2.65
C HIS A 51 -10.07 10.37 2.21
N VAL A 52 -8.98 9.84 2.80
CA VAL A 52 -7.61 10.21 2.40
C VAL A 52 -7.34 9.80 0.95
N ALA A 53 -7.77 8.60 0.56
CA ALA A 53 -7.56 8.09 -0.78
C ALA A 53 -8.35 8.89 -1.84
N ASP A 54 -9.61 9.27 -1.58
CA ASP A 54 -10.38 10.14 -2.48
C ASP A 54 -9.68 11.50 -2.69
N THR A 55 -9.17 12.09 -1.61
CA THR A 55 -8.40 13.34 -1.67
C THR A 55 -7.16 13.19 -2.54
N LEU A 56 -6.43 12.09 -2.39
CA LEU A 56 -5.23 11.79 -3.20
C LEU A 56 -5.58 11.52 -4.66
N VAL A 57 -6.65 10.77 -4.95
CA VAL A 57 -7.11 10.48 -6.32
C VAL A 57 -7.48 11.75 -7.07
N ARG A 58 -8.20 12.68 -6.41
CA ARG A 58 -8.50 14.01 -6.97
C ARG A 58 -7.25 14.84 -7.23
N SER A 59 -6.32 14.82 -6.27
CA SER A 59 -5.01 15.49 -6.39
C SER A 59 -4.19 14.91 -7.55
N PHE A 60 -4.25 13.60 -7.77
CA PHE A 60 -3.59 12.94 -8.88
C PHE A 60 -4.18 13.36 -10.22
N ALA A 61 -5.51 13.46 -10.32
CA ALA A 61 -6.17 13.96 -11.53
C ALA A 61 -5.68 15.37 -11.90
N LEU A 62 -5.60 16.27 -10.91
CA LEU A 62 -5.07 17.63 -11.11
C LEU A 62 -3.59 17.62 -11.53
N ALA A 63 -2.76 16.78 -10.90
CA ALA A 63 -1.34 16.63 -11.26
C ALA A 63 -1.12 16.00 -12.65
N LEU A 64 -2.14 15.33 -13.19
CA LEU A 64 -2.21 14.82 -14.57
C LEU A 64 -2.83 15.84 -15.54
N GLU A 65 -3.12 17.06 -15.08
CA GLU A 65 -3.80 18.10 -15.84
C GLU A 65 -5.19 17.70 -16.36
N LEU A 66 -5.86 16.83 -15.62
CA LEU A 66 -7.25 16.43 -15.85
C LEU A 66 -8.20 17.26 -14.98
N ARG A 67 -9.50 17.14 -15.22
CA ARG A 67 -10.52 17.60 -14.27
C ARG A 67 -10.33 16.88 -12.94
N GLU A 68 -10.56 17.57 -11.82
CA GLU A 68 -10.36 17.02 -10.47
C GLU A 68 -11.09 15.68 -10.26
N GLU A 69 -12.30 15.56 -10.78
CA GLU A 69 -13.12 14.35 -10.66
C GLU A 69 -12.82 13.28 -11.72
N ALA A 70 -11.85 13.50 -12.63
CA ALA A 70 -11.67 12.62 -13.79
C ALA A 70 -11.34 11.17 -13.41
N LEU A 71 -10.68 10.97 -12.27
CA LEU A 71 -10.32 9.64 -11.79
C LEU A 71 -11.36 9.02 -10.85
N VAL A 72 -12.16 9.84 -10.16
CA VAL A 72 -13.10 9.39 -9.11
C VAL A 72 -14.05 8.26 -9.58
N PRO A 73 -14.64 8.29 -10.80
CA PRO A 73 -15.53 7.22 -11.26
C PRO A 73 -14.89 5.83 -11.37
N TYR A 74 -13.57 5.74 -11.43
CA TYR A 74 -12.88 4.45 -11.53
C TYR A 74 -12.67 3.79 -10.16
N PHE A 75 -12.93 4.49 -9.05
CA PHE A 75 -12.70 3.99 -7.71
C PHE A 75 -14.00 3.78 -6.94
N ASP A 76 -14.01 2.73 -6.14
CA ASP A 76 -14.95 2.52 -5.05
C ASP A 76 -14.24 1.84 -3.87
N ASP A 77 -14.98 1.41 -2.87
CA ASP A 77 -14.44 0.75 -1.69
C ASP A 77 -14.18 -0.76 -1.89
N ARG A 78 -14.77 -1.39 -2.91
CA ARG A 78 -14.84 -2.85 -3.03
C ARG A 78 -13.50 -3.49 -3.37
N SER A 79 -12.69 -2.79 -4.16
CA SER A 79 -11.32 -3.20 -4.50
C SER A 79 -10.28 -2.74 -3.48
N SER A 80 -10.69 -2.02 -2.43
CA SER A 80 -9.79 -1.52 -1.40
C SER A 80 -9.58 -2.55 -0.29
N SER A 81 -8.38 -2.55 0.30
CA SER A 81 -8.05 -3.43 1.43
C SER A 81 -7.10 -2.78 2.42
N LEU A 82 -7.30 -3.09 3.70
CA LEU A 82 -6.40 -2.76 4.79
C LEU A 82 -5.65 -4.02 5.20
N ARG A 83 -4.33 -3.93 5.22
CA ARG A 83 -3.43 -4.96 5.69
C ARG A 83 -2.66 -4.45 6.89
N VAL A 84 -2.85 -5.09 8.05
CA VAL A 84 -2.05 -4.82 9.25
C VAL A 84 -0.96 -5.88 9.31
N ILE A 85 0.28 -5.44 9.16
CA ILE A 85 1.46 -6.30 9.09
C ILE A 85 2.21 -6.19 10.39
N ASP A 86 2.56 -7.34 10.96
CA ASP A 86 3.44 -7.46 12.10
C ASP A 86 4.77 -8.09 11.67
N TYR A 87 5.84 -7.33 11.86
CA TYR A 87 7.20 -7.80 11.67
C TYR A 87 7.83 -8.03 13.05
N PRO A 88 8.17 -9.28 13.42
CA PRO A 88 8.79 -9.58 14.72
C PRO A 88 10.15 -8.90 14.91
N ALA A 89 10.52 -8.60 16.15
CA ALA A 89 11.87 -8.15 16.48
C ALA A 89 12.90 -9.22 16.09
N GLY A 90 14.09 -8.81 15.66
CA GLY A 90 15.10 -9.77 15.21
C GLY A 90 16.33 -9.13 14.58
N ALA A 91 17.19 -9.98 14.02
CA ALA A 91 18.43 -9.57 13.38
C ALA A 91 18.21 -8.86 12.04
N ALA A 92 19.25 -8.16 11.57
CA ALA A 92 19.31 -7.52 10.27
C ALA A 92 18.97 -8.47 9.09
N GLY A 93 18.63 -7.89 7.94
CA GLY A 93 18.32 -8.60 6.70
C GLY A 93 16.91 -8.35 6.19
N ALA A 94 16.52 -9.06 5.12
CA ALA A 94 15.22 -8.84 4.48
C ALA A 94 14.05 -9.24 5.39
N ARG A 95 13.07 -8.35 5.54
CA ARG A 95 11.82 -8.57 6.28
C ARG A 95 10.61 -8.63 5.34
N ALA A 96 10.62 -7.82 4.29
CA ALA A 96 9.82 -8.00 3.08
C ALA A 96 10.72 -7.83 1.87
N GLY A 97 10.68 -8.76 0.91
CA GLY A 97 11.48 -8.68 -0.31
C GLY A 97 11.17 -7.47 -1.18
N ALA A 98 12.09 -7.13 -2.09
CA ALA A 98 11.87 -6.06 -3.06
C ALA A 98 10.72 -6.42 -4.01
N HIS A 99 9.73 -5.54 -4.11
CA HIS A 99 8.54 -5.72 -4.95
C HIS A 99 7.93 -4.37 -5.35
N ARG A 100 7.00 -4.44 -6.30
CA ARG A 100 6.09 -3.34 -6.65
C ARG A 100 4.69 -3.73 -6.22
N ASP A 101 3.87 -2.71 -5.97
CA ASP A 101 2.45 -2.95 -5.76
C ASP A 101 1.75 -3.09 -7.11
N TYR A 102 1.00 -4.18 -7.28
CA TYR A 102 0.23 -4.40 -8.51
C TYR A 102 -0.90 -3.39 -8.70
N GLY A 103 -1.32 -2.71 -7.62
CA GLY A 103 -2.49 -1.86 -7.54
C GLY A 103 -2.32 -0.46 -8.10
N CYS A 104 -3.11 0.48 -7.60
CA CYS A 104 -3.08 1.88 -8.04
C CYS A 104 -2.44 2.81 -7.01
N LEU A 105 -2.93 2.79 -5.78
CA LEU A 105 -2.50 3.66 -4.69
C LEU A 105 -2.31 2.85 -3.40
N THR A 106 -1.18 3.06 -2.73
CA THR A 106 -0.88 2.47 -1.43
C THR A 106 -0.57 3.58 -0.44
N ILE A 107 -1.19 3.51 0.74
CA ILE A 107 -1.02 4.46 1.85
C ILE A 107 -0.52 3.68 3.07
N ILE A 108 0.59 4.09 3.64
CA ILE A 108 1.30 3.36 4.69
C ILE A 108 1.47 4.25 5.91
N ARG A 109 1.11 3.70 7.08
CA ARG A 109 1.53 4.18 8.39
C ARG A 109 2.32 3.08 9.09
N SER A 110 3.47 3.41 9.65
CA SER A 110 4.29 2.47 10.41
C SER A 110 4.78 3.08 11.72
N ASP A 111 5.01 2.24 12.72
CA ASP A 111 5.51 2.65 14.05
C ASP A 111 7.05 2.60 14.16
N ALA A 112 7.72 2.03 13.17
CA ALA A 112 9.18 1.90 13.11
C ALA A 112 9.72 1.94 11.68
N SER A 113 10.99 2.33 11.58
CA SER A 113 11.78 2.45 10.35
C SER A 113 12.03 1.12 9.62
N GLY A 114 12.69 1.21 8.46
CA GLY A 114 13.14 0.05 7.68
C GLY A 114 12.45 -0.11 6.33
N LEU A 115 11.51 0.77 5.96
CA LEU A 115 11.01 0.85 4.59
C LEU A 115 12.06 1.52 3.71
N GLU A 116 12.40 0.90 2.60
CA GLU A 116 13.29 1.47 1.59
C GLU A 116 12.63 1.45 0.21
N VAL A 117 12.93 2.46 -0.60
CA VAL A 117 12.50 2.58 -2.01
C VAL A 117 13.71 2.68 -2.92
N GLU A 118 13.62 2.07 -4.10
CA GLU A 118 14.67 2.14 -5.11
C GLU A 118 14.48 3.37 -6.01
N THR A 119 15.54 4.17 -6.18
CA THR A 119 15.57 5.30 -7.10
C THR A 119 15.74 4.82 -8.54
N ARG A 120 15.55 5.73 -9.50
CA ARG A 120 15.86 5.46 -10.92
C ARG A 120 17.33 5.12 -11.18
N ALA A 121 18.24 5.47 -10.27
CA ALA A 121 19.65 5.13 -10.35
C ALA A 121 19.97 3.73 -9.79
N GLY A 122 18.99 3.01 -9.25
CA GLY A 122 19.19 1.71 -8.59
C GLY A 122 19.67 1.81 -7.15
N GLU A 123 19.60 3.00 -6.55
CA GLU A 123 20.00 3.23 -5.15
C GLU A 123 18.80 3.01 -4.23
N TRP A 124 19.02 2.40 -3.07
CA TRP A 124 17.99 2.24 -2.03
C TRP A 124 18.01 3.42 -1.06
N LEU A 125 16.86 4.06 -0.87
CA LEU A 125 16.67 5.16 0.07
C LEU A 125 15.70 4.78 1.18
N SER A 126 16.09 5.04 2.43
CA SER A 126 15.21 4.91 3.59
C SER A 126 14.07 5.93 3.53
N VAL A 127 12.86 5.47 3.83
CA VAL A 127 11.67 6.31 3.89
C VAL A 127 11.29 6.56 5.35
N GLU A 128 11.55 7.78 5.80
CA GLU A 128 11.22 8.25 7.17
C GLU A 128 10.19 9.38 7.07
N PRO A 129 8.88 9.10 7.18
CA PRO A 129 7.86 10.16 7.16
C PRO A 129 8.00 11.06 8.39
N PRO A 130 7.62 12.35 8.30
CA PRO A 130 7.56 13.22 9.47
C PRO A 130 6.56 12.69 10.51
N PRO A 131 6.64 13.14 11.78
CA PRO A 131 5.67 12.74 12.81
C PRO A 131 4.22 12.97 12.35
N GLY A 132 3.40 11.91 12.40
CA GLY A 132 2.02 11.94 11.92
C GLY A 132 1.85 11.86 10.39
N GLY A 133 2.96 11.79 9.64
CA GLY A 133 2.96 11.63 8.20
C GLY A 133 2.56 10.23 7.74
N LEU A 134 2.01 10.16 6.53
CA LEU A 134 1.73 8.94 5.80
C LEU A 134 2.73 8.80 4.66
N VAL A 135 3.18 7.58 4.40
CA VAL A 135 3.93 7.28 3.17
C VAL A 135 2.91 6.91 2.09
N VAL A 136 3.07 7.49 0.90
CA VAL A 136 2.20 7.22 -0.25
C VAL A 136 3.07 6.75 -1.41
N ASN A 137 2.69 5.63 -2.01
CA ASN A 137 3.27 5.15 -3.25
C ASN A 137 2.18 4.78 -4.25
N ILE A 138 2.54 4.80 -5.53
CA ILE A 138 1.67 4.32 -6.60
C ILE A 138 2.09 2.91 -7.01
N GLY A 139 1.14 2.17 -7.56
CA GLY A 139 1.38 0.84 -8.12
C GLY A 139 1.33 0.80 -9.65
N ASP A 140 1.46 -0.40 -10.18
CA ASP A 140 1.57 -0.69 -11.61
C ASP A 140 0.35 -0.21 -12.43
N LEU A 141 -0.87 -0.23 -11.86
CA LEU A 141 -2.06 0.27 -12.57
C LEU A 141 -2.01 1.77 -12.80
N MET A 142 -1.55 2.54 -11.80
CA MET A 142 -1.41 3.98 -11.95
C MET A 142 -0.29 4.31 -12.93
N GLN A 143 0.85 3.61 -12.86
CA GLN A 143 1.92 3.75 -13.84
C GLN A 143 1.37 3.57 -15.27
N ARG A 144 0.61 2.50 -15.52
CA ARG A 144 0.00 2.23 -16.82
C ARG A 144 -0.99 3.31 -17.26
N TRP A 145 -1.86 3.78 -16.37
CA TRP A 145 -2.78 4.88 -16.66
C TRP A 145 -2.05 6.17 -17.04
N THR A 146 -0.94 6.47 -16.39
CA THR A 146 -0.14 7.68 -16.71
C THR A 146 0.76 7.53 -17.93
N GLY A 147 0.73 6.38 -18.62
CA GLY A 147 1.62 6.11 -19.75
C GLY A 147 3.09 6.14 -19.34
N ASP A 148 3.42 5.54 -18.21
CA ASP A 148 4.77 5.48 -17.61
C ASP A 148 5.37 6.84 -17.18
N ARG A 149 4.58 7.93 -17.22
CA ARG A 149 5.02 9.24 -16.71
C ARG A 149 5.31 9.20 -15.21
N TRP A 150 4.48 8.46 -14.46
CA TRP A 150 4.75 8.13 -13.06
C TRP A 150 5.20 6.69 -12.94
N VAL A 151 6.11 6.41 -12.01
CA VAL A 151 6.78 5.10 -11.90
C VAL A 151 6.35 4.41 -10.61
N SER A 152 5.91 3.16 -10.75
CA SER A 152 5.73 2.21 -9.66
C SER A 152 7.10 1.78 -9.13
N THR A 153 7.49 2.31 -7.97
CA THR A 153 8.84 2.12 -7.43
C THR A 153 8.97 0.77 -6.75
N LEU A 154 10.13 0.12 -6.96
CA LEU A 154 10.51 -1.03 -6.14
C LEU A 154 10.68 -0.56 -4.70
N HIS A 155 10.12 -1.33 -3.78
CA HIS A 155 10.25 -1.06 -2.35
C HIS A 155 10.42 -2.36 -1.57
N ARG A 156 11.05 -2.26 -0.40
CA ARG A 156 11.34 -3.41 0.47
C ARG A 156 11.28 -3.00 1.94
N VAL A 157 11.21 -3.98 2.82
CA VAL A 157 11.40 -3.75 4.26
C VAL A 157 12.64 -4.50 4.72
N VAL A 158 13.60 -3.78 5.29
CA VAL A 158 14.85 -4.34 5.83
C VAL A 158 14.88 -4.23 7.35
N GLY A 159 15.61 -5.16 7.97
CA GLY A 159 16.03 -5.04 9.35
C GLY A 159 17.21 -4.08 9.47
N LEU A 160 17.17 -3.24 10.49
CA LEU A 160 18.25 -2.34 10.88
C LEU A 160 19.47 -3.12 11.35
N GLU A 161 20.66 -2.52 11.21
CA GLU A 161 21.90 -3.10 11.70
C GLU A 161 21.83 -3.41 13.20
N GLY A 162 22.39 -4.57 13.58
CA GLY A 162 22.26 -5.10 14.94
C GLY A 162 20.89 -5.72 15.19
N ALA A 163 20.05 -5.01 15.96
CA ALA A 163 18.73 -5.50 16.38
C ALA A 163 17.61 -4.59 15.88
N SER A 164 16.72 -5.16 15.08
CA SER A 164 15.50 -4.49 14.63
C SER A 164 14.39 -4.62 15.67
N PRO A 165 13.73 -3.53 16.06
CA PRO A 165 12.54 -3.62 16.88
C PRO A 165 11.40 -4.32 16.12
N ARG A 166 10.40 -4.75 16.89
CA ARG A 166 9.11 -5.12 16.31
C ARG A 166 8.57 -3.91 15.55
N ARG A 167 8.00 -4.15 14.37
CA ARG A 167 7.44 -3.11 13.51
C ARG A 167 6.04 -3.51 13.10
N GLN A 168 5.09 -2.60 13.28
CA GLN A 168 3.74 -2.73 12.77
C GLN A 168 3.51 -1.72 11.64
N SER A 169 2.89 -2.20 10.57
CA SER A 169 2.45 -1.35 9.46
C SER A 169 0.97 -1.51 9.21
N LEU A 170 0.30 -0.38 9.08
CA LEU A 170 -1.03 -0.29 8.50
C LEU A 170 -0.86 0.09 7.03
N VAL A 171 -1.17 -0.82 6.13
CA VAL A 171 -1.04 -0.64 4.68
C VAL A 171 -2.44 -0.65 4.08
N PHE A 172 -2.87 0.48 3.54
CA PHE A 172 -4.15 0.62 2.86
C PHE A 172 -3.91 0.65 1.35
N PHE A 173 -4.50 -0.29 0.64
CA PHE A 173 -4.49 -0.36 -0.81
C PHE A 173 -5.80 0.18 -1.33
N HIS A 174 -5.74 1.24 -2.14
CA HIS A 174 -6.89 1.79 -2.85
C HIS A 174 -6.74 1.51 -4.34
N ASN A 175 -7.63 0.67 -4.84
CA ASN A 175 -7.56 0.18 -6.22
C ASN A 175 -8.83 0.57 -6.97
N PRO A 176 -8.73 0.74 -8.29
CA PRO A 176 -9.90 0.93 -9.10
C PRO A 176 -10.82 -0.29 -9.05
N ARG A 177 -12.07 -0.06 -9.44
CA ARG A 177 -13.07 -1.10 -9.65
C ARG A 177 -12.51 -2.21 -10.54
N SER A 178 -12.94 -3.45 -10.29
CA SER A 178 -12.48 -4.61 -11.07
C SER A 178 -12.82 -4.56 -12.55
N ASP A 179 -13.79 -3.72 -12.96
CA ASP A 179 -14.20 -3.50 -14.35
C ASP A 179 -13.61 -2.22 -14.96
N ALA A 180 -12.79 -1.46 -14.21
CA ALA A 180 -12.13 -0.28 -14.72
C ALA A 180 -11.12 -0.65 -15.82
N ARG A 181 -11.22 0.00 -16.98
CA ARG A 181 -10.26 -0.17 -18.06
C ARG A 181 -8.94 0.51 -17.71
N ILE A 182 -7.87 -0.28 -17.69
CA ILE A 182 -6.52 0.22 -17.44
C ILE A 182 -5.81 0.46 -18.78
N GLU A 183 -6.05 1.63 -19.36
CA GLU A 183 -5.42 2.13 -20.59
C GLU A 183 -4.90 3.54 -20.38
N THR A 184 -3.85 3.93 -21.11
CA THR A 184 -3.25 5.25 -20.98
C THR A 184 -4.32 6.33 -21.06
N LEU A 185 -4.43 7.14 -20.01
CA LEU A 185 -5.37 8.24 -19.95
C LEU A 185 -5.04 9.19 -21.10
N GLY A 186 -6.03 9.48 -21.95
CA GLY A 186 -5.85 10.41 -23.05
C GLY A 186 -5.40 11.76 -22.50
N GLY A 187 -4.25 12.25 -22.95
CA GLY A 187 -3.82 13.61 -22.66
C GLY A 187 -4.85 14.56 -23.26
N GLY A 188 -5.68 15.18 -22.42
CA GLY A 188 -6.58 16.21 -22.87
C GLY A 188 -5.76 17.35 -23.45
N THR A 189 -5.84 17.56 -24.76
CA THR A 189 -5.52 18.86 -25.35
C THR A 189 -6.40 19.89 -24.65
N ARG A 190 -5.78 20.85 -23.95
CA ARG A 190 -6.46 22.08 -23.57
C ARG A 190 -6.98 22.80 -24.81
#